data_AF-A0A7Y3NNG4-F1
#
_entry.id   AF-A0A7Y3NNG4-F1
#
_cell.length_a   1.000
_cell.length_b   1.000
_cell.length_c   1.000
_cell.angle_alpha   90.00
_cell.angle_beta   90.00
_cell.angle_gamma   90.00
#
_symmetry.space_group_name_H-M   'P 1'
#
loop_
_entity.id
_entity.type
_entity.pdbx_description
1 polymer ?
#
loop_
_entity_poly.entity_id
_entity_poly.type
_entity_poly.pdbx_seq_one_letter_code
_entity_poly.pdbx_strand_id
1 'polypeptide(L)'
;MRKERMEAAQSVAERLFALEKALDDTIALGSDLSSRIVTARQEARLSAVFGQDAIDGVVRTLSALAGARRELVGTHHDLKSWADDIGLREVGWGDLVKPPAAELPARPDLRAVA
;
A
#
# COMPACT_ATOMS: atom_id res chain seq x y z
N MET A 1 -3.96 32.69 6.18
CA MET A 1 -3.42 32.22 4.88
C MET A 1 -2.39 31.08 4.95
N ARG A 2 -1.13 31.24 5.40
CA ARG A 2 -0.15 30.10 5.41
C ARG A 2 -0.50 29.02 6.43
N LYS A 3 -0.86 29.44 7.65
CA LYS A 3 -1.27 28.54 8.74
C LYS A 3 -2.50 27.70 8.38
N GLU A 4 -3.56 28.32 7.86
CA GLU A 4 -4.76 27.61 7.40
C GLU A 4 -4.45 26.59 6.28
N ARG A 5 -3.56 26.94 5.34
CA ARG A 5 -3.11 25.99 4.29
C ARG A 5 -2.32 24.81 4.87
N MET A 6 -1.49 25.06 5.89
CA MET A 6 -0.77 24.00 6.60
C MET A 6 -1.73 23.08 7.37
N GLU A 7 -2.71 23.64 8.06
CA GLU A 7 -3.72 22.88 8.81
C GLU A 7 -4.58 22.02 7.88
N ALA A 8 -5.00 22.58 6.73
CA ALA A 8 -5.74 21.83 5.71
C ALA A 8 -4.89 20.70 5.11
N ALA A 9 -3.63 20.98 4.77
CA ALA A 9 -2.69 19.97 4.26
C ALA A 9 -2.47 18.85 5.28
N GLN A 10 -2.20 19.19 6.54
CA GLN A 10 -2.01 18.23 7.62
C GLN A 10 -3.24 17.33 7.82
N SER A 11 -4.45 17.91 7.80
CA SER A 11 -5.68 17.13 7.95
C SER A 11 -5.88 16.13 6.79
N VAL A 12 -5.54 16.52 5.56
CA VAL A 12 -5.62 15.62 4.41
C VAL A 12 -4.53 14.53 4.49
N ALA A 13 -3.33 14.85 4.97
CA ALA A 13 -2.24 13.88 5.15
C ALA A 13 -2.62 12.80 6.17
N GLU A 14 -3.16 13.21 7.33
CA GLU A 14 -3.64 12.29 8.36
C GLU A 14 -4.70 11.33 7.83
N ARG A 15 -5.63 11.83 7.02
CA ARG A 15 -6.68 11.01 6.40
C ARG A 15 -6.13 10.05 5.35
N LEU A 16 -5.18 10.49 4.55
CA LEU A 16 -4.52 9.65 3.56
C LEU A 16 -3.80 8.48 4.23
N PHE A 17 -2.95 8.76 5.24
CA PHE A 17 -2.24 7.72 5.98
C PHE A 17 -3.18 6.76 6.70
N ALA A 18 -4.25 7.29 7.32
CA ALA A 18 -5.25 6.45 7.97
C ALA A 18 -5.93 5.50 6.97
N LEU A 19 -6.22 5.98 5.75
CA LEU A 19 -6.83 5.17 4.71
C LEU A 19 -5.85 4.12 4.14
N GLU A 20 -4.60 4.48 3.88
CA GLU A 20 -3.54 3.55 3.47
C GLU A 20 -3.38 2.43 4.51
N LYS A 21 -3.30 2.79 5.79
CA LYS A 21 -3.21 1.82 6.88
C LYS A 21 -4.45 0.91 6.94
N ALA A 22 -5.65 1.48 6.81
CA ALA A 22 -6.88 0.69 6.85
C ALA A 22 -6.95 -0.32 5.70
N LEU A 23 -6.47 0.02 4.50
CA LEU A 23 -6.35 -0.93 3.40
C LEU A 23 -5.34 -2.03 3.72
N ASP A 24 -4.16 -1.69 4.27
CA ASP A 24 -3.14 -2.67 4.64
C ASP A 24 -3.67 -3.67 5.68
N ASP A 25 -4.35 -3.17 6.72
CA ASP A 25 -5.01 -4.00 7.73
C ASP A 25 -6.10 -4.91 7.11
N THR A 26 -6.87 -4.37 6.15
CA THR A 26 -7.93 -5.13 5.47
C THR A 26 -7.37 -6.23 4.56
N ILE A 27 -6.27 -5.97 3.85
CA ILE A 27 -5.57 -6.97 3.03
C ILE A 27 -5.03 -8.10 3.92
N ALA A 28 -4.44 -7.75 5.07
CA ALA A 28 -3.96 -8.73 6.04
C ALA A 28 -5.12 -9.62 6.55
N LEU A 29 -6.24 -9.01 6.95
CA LEU A 29 -7.42 -9.73 7.41
C LEU A 29 -8.04 -10.62 6.32
N GLY A 30 -8.13 -10.14 5.09
CA GLY A 30 -8.62 -10.95 3.97
C GLY A 30 -7.72 -12.15 3.65
N SER A 31 -6.41 -11.98 3.81
CA SER A 31 -5.45 -13.07 3.64
C SER A 31 -5.59 -14.14 4.73
N ASP A 32 -5.78 -13.70 5.99
CA ASP A 32 -6.08 -14.60 7.11
C ASP A 32 -7.39 -15.37 6.90
N LEU A 33 -8.45 -14.69 6.45
CA LEU A 33 -9.72 -15.33 6.12
C LEU A 33 -9.55 -16.42 5.04
N SER A 34 -8.79 -16.13 3.97
CA SER A 34 -8.50 -17.12 2.91
C SER A 34 -7.81 -18.36 3.48
N SER A 35 -6.83 -18.16 4.38
CA SER A 35 -6.13 -19.25 5.06
C SER A 35 -7.07 -20.05 5.97
N ARG A 36 -7.94 -19.36 6.71
CA ARG A 36 -8.89 -20.00 7.63
C ARG A 36 -9.88 -20.89 6.92
N ILE A 37 -10.37 -20.51 5.73
CA ILE A 37 -11.27 -21.35 4.93
C ILE A 37 -10.57 -22.67 4.56
N VAL A 38 -9.30 -22.61 4.14
CA VAL A 38 -8.52 -23.79 3.73
C VAL A 38 -8.22 -24.71 4.92
N THR A 39 -7.91 -24.17 6.09
CA THR A 39 -7.64 -24.98 7.29
C THR A 39 -8.91 -25.58 7.89
N ALA A 40 -10.00 -24.80 7.97
CA ALA A 40 -11.28 -25.26 8.50
C ALA A 40 -11.85 -26.46 7.73
N ARG A 41 -11.72 -26.49 6.39
CA ARG A 41 -12.16 -27.66 5.62
C ARG A 41 -11.34 -28.92 5.91
N GLN A 42 -10.05 -28.79 6.18
CA GLN A 42 -9.19 -29.93 6.54
C GLN A 42 -9.53 -30.45 7.93
N GLU A 43 -9.72 -29.56 8.90
CA GLU A 43 -10.19 -29.88 10.26
C GLU A 43 -11.51 -30.66 10.22
N ALA A 44 -12.43 -30.25 9.34
CA ALA A 44 -13.72 -30.90 9.15
C ALA A 44 -13.68 -32.14 8.23
N ARG A 45 -12.51 -32.55 7.73
CA ARG A 45 -12.33 -33.66 6.76
C ARG A 45 -13.21 -33.55 5.51
N LEU A 46 -13.42 -32.31 5.04
CA LEU A 46 -14.21 -32.01 3.85
C LEU A 46 -13.35 -32.05 2.57
N SER A 47 -14.00 -32.30 1.44
CA SER A 47 -13.39 -32.25 0.11
C SER A 47 -12.76 -30.87 -0.17
N ALA A 48 -11.72 -30.84 -1.01
CA ALA A 48 -11.08 -29.60 -1.44
C ALA A 48 -12.01 -28.67 -2.26
N VAL A 49 -13.05 -29.22 -2.88
CA VAL A 49 -14.07 -28.43 -3.59
C VAL A 49 -14.96 -27.65 -2.61
N PHE A 50 -15.05 -28.11 -1.35
CA PHE A 50 -15.84 -27.43 -0.34
C PHE A 50 -15.21 -26.07 0.01
N GLY A 51 -15.98 -25.00 -0.19
CA GLY A 51 -15.53 -23.62 0.07
C GLY A 51 -14.73 -22.99 -1.08
N GLN A 52 -14.61 -23.64 -2.25
CA GLN A 52 -13.90 -23.06 -3.39
C GLN A 52 -14.47 -21.71 -3.82
N ASP A 53 -15.81 -21.59 -3.96
CA ASP A 53 -16.45 -20.33 -4.34
C ASP A 53 -16.18 -19.19 -3.33
N ALA A 54 -16.05 -19.54 -2.05
CA ALA A 54 -15.70 -18.60 -1.00
C ALA A 54 -14.24 -18.13 -1.13
N ILE A 55 -13.31 -19.06 -1.40
CA ILE A 55 -11.90 -18.73 -1.69
C ILE A 55 -11.83 -17.81 -2.91
N ASP A 56 -12.53 -18.14 -3.99
CA ASP A 56 -12.56 -17.32 -5.21
C ASP A 56 -13.09 -15.90 -4.93
N GLY A 57 -14.11 -15.79 -4.07
CA GLY A 57 -14.61 -14.50 -3.60
C GLY A 57 -13.57 -13.68 -2.83
N VAL A 58 -12.83 -14.32 -1.92
CA VAL A 58 -11.78 -13.67 -1.14
C VAL A 58 -10.61 -13.26 -2.04
N VAL A 59 -10.18 -14.11 -2.97
CA VAL A 59 -9.09 -13.81 -3.92
C VAL A 59 -9.44 -12.61 -4.82
N ARG A 60 -10.67 -12.56 -5.34
CA ARG A 60 -11.15 -11.39 -6.12
C ARG A 60 -11.15 -10.11 -5.27
N THR A 61 -11.58 -10.21 -4.02
CA THR A 61 -11.59 -9.09 -3.08
C THR A 61 -10.16 -8.59 -2.81
N LEU A 62 -9.23 -9.48 -2.48
CA LEU A 62 -7.83 -9.14 -2.27
C LEU A 62 -7.19 -8.49 -3.50
N SER A 63 -7.51 -8.97 -4.69
CA SER A 63 -7.03 -8.38 -5.95
C SER A 63 -7.53 -6.94 -6.12
N ALA A 64 -8.80 -6.68 -5.81
CA ALA A 64 -9.37 -5.34 -5.86
C ALA A 64 -8.73 -4.40 -4.81
N LEU A 65 -8.53 -4.89 -3.58
CA LEU A 65 -7.86 -4.13 -2.51
C LEU A 65 -6.41 -3.78 -2.86
N ALA A 66 -5.67 -4.72 -3.47
CA ALA A 66 -4.31 -4.46 -3.94
C ALA A 66 -4.27 -3.39 -5.05
N GLY A 67 -5.28 -3.37 -5.92
CA GLY A 67 -5.48 -2.30 -6.90
C GLY A 67 -5.74 -0.95 -6.23
N ALA A 68 -6.71 -0.89 -5.32
CA ALA A 68 -7.05 0.32 -4.58
C ALA A 68 -5.85 0.89 -3.81
N ARG A 69 -5.04 0.03 -3.18
CA ARG A 69 -3.81 0.44 -2.50
C ARG A 69 -2.82 1.11 -3.45
N ARG A 70 -2.64 0.56 -4.66
CA ARG A 70 -1.75 1.14 -5.68
C ARG A 70 -2.23 2.53 -6.11
N GLU A 71 -3.53 2.70 -6.28
CA GLU A 71 -4.13 4.01 -6.63
C GLU A 71 -3.94 5.04 -5.51
N LEU A 72 -4.07 4.64 -4.23
CA LEU A 72 -3.82 5.54 -3.10
C LEU A 72 -2.35 5.94 -2.98
N VAL A 73 -1.41 5.02 -3.20
CA VAL A 73 0.01 5.37 -3.26
C VAL A 73 0.29 6.36 -4.41
N GLY A 74 -0.40 6.23 -5.54
CA GLY A 74 -0.37 7.24 -6.60
C GLY A 74 -0.88 8.61 -6.11
N THR A 75 -2.05 8.63 -5.47
CA THR A 75 -2.65 9.83 -4.87
C THR A 75 -1.70 10.50 -3.86
N HIS A 76 -1.00 9.70 -3.06
CA HIS A 76 0.00 10.16 -2.11
C HIS A 76 1.12 10.93 -2.83
N HIS A 77 1.68 10.36 -3.90
CA HIS A 77 2.72 11.02 -4.67
C HIS A 77 2.23 12.33 -5.30
N ASP A 78 1.01 12.35 -5.83
CA ASP A 78 0.41 13.56 -6.39
C ASP A 78 0.24 14.66 -5.34
N LEU A 79 -0.25 14.30 -4.15
CA LEU A 79 -0.41 15.24 -3.01
C LEU A 79 0.94 15.78 -2.52
N LYS A 80 1.99 14.96 -2.53
CA LYS A 80 3.37 15.40 -2.22
C LYS A 80 3.85 16.43 -3.24
N SER A 81 3.62 16.21 -4.54
CA SER A 81 3.95 17.17 -5.59
C SER A 81 3.21 18.50 -5.40
N TRP A 82 1.92 18.45 -5.07
CA TRP A 82 1.13 19.67 -4.85
C TRP A 82 1.61 20.47 -3.65
N ALA A 83 1.99 19.78 -2.57
CA ALA A 83 2.54 20.43 -1.38
C ALA A 83 3.86 21.16 -1.69
N ASP A 84 4.69 20.60 -2.56
CA ASP A 84 5.90 21.27 -3.06
C ASP A 84 5.57 22.54 -3.85
N ASP A 85 4.59 22.48 -4.75
CA ASP A 85 4.17 23.60 -5.60
C ASP A 85 3.62 24.80 -4.81
N ILE A 86 2.96 24.54 -3.67
CA ILE A 86 2.36 25.60 -2.83
C ILE A 86 3.23 26.03 -1.65
N GLY A 87 4.49 25.58 -1.58
CA GLY A 87 5.45 25.97 -0.55
C GLY A 87 5.20 25.35 0.82
N LEU A 88 4.63 24.15 0.86
CA LEU A 88 4.33 23.34 2.05
C LEU A 88 5.21 22.08 2.15
N ARG A 89 6.41 22.10 1.56
CA ARG A 89 7.38 20.99 1.54
C ARG A 89 7.67 20.35 2.92
N GLU A 90 7.57 21.15 3.99
CA GLU A 90 7.80 20.69 5.37
C GLU A 90 6.63 19.89 5.97
N VAL A 91 5.44 19.95 5.36
CA VAL A 91 4.29 19.11 5.71
C VAL A 91 4.55 17.75 5.06
N GLY A 92 5.30 16.90 5.76
CA GLY A 92 5.76 15.61 5.24
C GLY A 92 4.60 14.70 4.88
N TRP A 93 4.30 14.57 3.58
CA TRP A 93 3.31 13.63 3.07
C TRP A 93 3.77 12.18 3.08
N GLY A 94 5.06 11.92 3.34
CA GLY A 94 5.60 10.59 3.53
C GLY A 94 7.08 10.51 3.15
N ASP A 95 7.89 10.10 4.11
CA ASP A 95 9.01 9.18 3.94
C ASP A 95 9.12 8.45 5.30
N LEU A 96 8.41 7.34 5.46
CA LEU A 96 8.61 6.44 6.59
C LEU A 96 9.99 5.82 6.44
N VAL A 97 11.01 6.55 6.90
CA VAL A 97 12.43 6.20 6.81
C VAL A 97 12.83 5.88 5.36
N LYS A 98 13.15 6.92 4.57
CA LYS A 98 14.02 6.70 3.42
C LYS A 98 15.31 6.08 3.98
N PRO A 99 15.72 4.87 3.56
CA PRO A 99 17.05 4.38 3.91
C PRO A 99 18.04 5.49 3.53
N PRO A 100 19.06 5.80 4.36
CA PRO A 100 20.10 6.72 3.92
C PRO A 100 20.51 6.24 2.54
N ALA A 101 20.48 7.15 1.55
CA ALA A 101 20.71 6.79 0.16
C ALA A 101 21.97 5.96 0.13
N ALA A 102 21.82 4.64 0.01
CA ALA A 102 22.96 3.78 -0.16
C ALA A 102 23.56 4.28 -1.46
N GLU A 103 24.76 4.84 -1.39
CA GLU A 103 25.58 5.08 -2.57
C GLU A 103 25.58 3.75 -3.32
N LEU A 104 24.75 3.68 -4.35
CA LEU A 104 24.75 2.55 -5.25
C LEU A 104 26.18 2.54 -5.80
N PRO A 105 26.98 1.49 -5.53
CA PRO A 105 28.33 1.45 -6.07
C PRO A 105 28.20 1.61 -7.59
N ALA A 106 29.02 2.51 -8.14
CA ALA A 106 29.05 2.80 -9.57
C ALA A 106 29.00 1.46 -10.32
N ARG A 107 27.97 1.29 -11.17
CA ARG A 107 27.82 0.08 -11.96
C ARG A 107 29.12 -0.12 -12.73
N PRO A 108 29.86 -1.23 -12.56
CA PRO A 108 31.06 -1.45 -13.34
C PRO A 108 30.67 -1.50 -14.81
N ASP A 109 31.36 -0.72 -15.62
CA ASP A 109 31.18 -0.61 -17.06
C ASP A 109 31.27 -2.02 -17.66
N LEU A 110 30.12 -2.61 -17.99
CA LEU A 110 30.09 -3.88 -18.72
C LEU A 110 30.59 -3.57 -20.14
N ARG A 111 31.90 -3.72 -20.35
CA ARG A 111 32.48 -3.76 -21.69
C ARG A 111 31.82 -4.91 -22.45
N ALA A 112 31.06 -4.55 -23.48
CA ALA A 112 30.59 -5.51 -24.47
C ALA A 112 31.82 -6.20 -25.08
N VAL A 113 31.92 -7.51 -24.88
CA VAL A 113 32.88 -8.35 -25.61
C VAL A 113 32.24 -8.60 -26.98
N ALA A 114 32.91 -8.12 -28.02
CA ALA A 114 32.57 -8.37 -29.42
C ALA A 114 32.89 -9.81 -29.83
#